data_AF-A0A8T6WL16-F1
#
_entry.id   AF-A0A8T6WL16-F1
#
_cell.length_a   1.000
_cell.length_b   1.000
_cell.length_c   1.000
_cell.angle_alpha   90.00
_cell.angle_beta   90.00
_cell.angle_gamma   90.00
#
_symmetry.space_group_name_H-M   'P 1'
#
loop_
_entity.id
_entity.type
_entity.pdbx_description
1 polymer ?
#
loop_
_entity_poly.entity_id
_entity_poly.type
_entity_poly.pdbx_seq_one_letter_code
_entity_poly.pdbx_strand_id
1 'polypeptide(L)'
;MGIEVHPYDLRNVTGKKLVHIQFEYNLRAFMPFGVAIVPYLIALRLLRTKVVITLHCVYSIRFFESTVKTSYSNHLPFLTGLAKWYIYLLTEIVSSIVHAIIVLNVRAKEILEKEYKIRKVVYIEYCSYGLDELDLIPREEAKKKLGLDGKLVMFSFGELHPRKRYELVVSLLPMLKKRYPNILYLISKVLPSTNPKKGLKYLEYLSDLINKLDVKELIRFVDYIP
;
A
#
# COMPACT_ATOMS: atom_id res chain seq x y z
N MET A 1 2.29 8.17 46.58
CA MET A 1 2.82 7.07 45.75
C MET A 1 1.72 6.66 44.78
N GLY A 2 1.58 7.42 43.69
CA GLY A 2 0.58 7.14 42.66
C GLY A 2 1.18 6.13 41.70
N ILE A 3 0.57 4.96 41.58
CA ILE A 3 0.94 3.99 40.56
C ILE A 3 0.38 4.54 39.24
N GLU A 4 1.25 5.12 38.41
CA GLU A 4 0.94 5.38 37.01
C GLU A 4 0.72 4.02 36.33
N VAL A 5 -0.54 3.66 36.11
CA VAL A 5 -0.90 2.49 35.33
C VAL A 5 -0.76 2.89 33.86
N HIS A 6 0.36 2.50 33.26
CA HIS A 6 0.60 2.64 31.84
C HIS A 6 -0.53 1.92 31.06
N PRO A 7 -1.16 2.54 30.04
CA PRO A 7 -2.31 1.96 29.33
C PRO A 7 -2.03 0.68 28.52
N TYR A 8 -0.83 0.11 28.64
CA TYR A 8 -0.35 -1.07 27.90
C TYR A 8 0.26 -2.15 28.79
N ASP A 9 -0.17 -2.26 30.05
CA ASP A 9 0.15 -3.44 30.85
C ASP A 9 -0.64 -4.68 30.34
N LEU A 10 -0.15 -5.27 29.24
CA LEU A 10 -0.67 -6.50 28.64
C LEU A 10 -0.43 -7.74 29.53
N ARG A 11 0.24 -7.60 30.67
CA ARG A 11 0.53 -8.71 31.60
C ARG A 11 -0.73 -9.24 32.29
N ASN A 12 -1.85 -8.49 32.23
CA ASN A 12 -3.13 -8.87 32.83
C ASN A 12 -4.17 -9.44 31.85
N VAL A 13 -3.82 -9.76 30.60
CA VAL A 13 -4.73 -10.48 29.68
C VAL A 13 -4.64 -12.00 29.94
N THR A 14 -5.01 -12.41 31.15
CA THR A 14 -4.97 -13.81 31.57
C THR A 14 -6.14 -14.62 30.99
N GLY A 15 -5.82 -15.72 30.30
CA GLY A 15 -6.71 -16.89 30.18
C GLY A 15 -7.19 -17.31 28.78
N LYS A 16 -7.01 -16.50 27.72
CA LYS A 16 -7.42 -16.88 26.35
C LYS A 16 -6.30 -16.62 25.34
N LYS A 17 -5.85 -17.68 24.65
CA LYS A 17 -4.93 -17.56 23.51
C LYS A 17 -5.63 -16.80 22.38
N LEU A 18 -5.10 -15.63 22.03
CA LEU A 18 -5.50 -14.82 20.89
C LEU A 18 -4.35 -14.82 19.89
N VAL A 19 -4.63 -15.17 18.64
CA VAL A 19 -3.68 -15.10 17.54
C VAL A 19 -4.12 -13.98 16.62
N HIS A 20 -3.21 -13.03 16.37
CA HIS A 20 -3.39 -11.97 15.39
C HIS A 20 -2.54 -12.28 14.16
N ILE A 21 -3.15 -12.25 12.98
CA ILE A 21 -2.51 -12.59 11.70
C ILE A 21 -2.57 -11.36 10.79
N GLN A 22 -1.43 -10.94 10.26
CA GLN A 22 -1.38 -9.99 9.15
C GLN A 22 -1.50 -10.77 7.85
N PHE A 23 -2.54 -10.51 7.07
CA PHE A 23 -2.83 -11.26 5.85
C PHE A 23 -2.82 -10.37 4.62
N GLU A 24 -2.06 -10.86 3.63
CA GLU A 24 -2.06 -10.37 2.27
C GLU A 24 -2.33 -11.52 1.31
N TYR A 25 -3.11 -11.25 0.27
CA TYR A 25 -3.42 -12.23 -0.78
C TYR A 25 -2.18 -12.64 -1.62
N ASN A 26 -1.02 -12.00 -1.40
CA ASN A 26 0.24 -12.26 -2.10
C ASN A 26 0.12 -12.30 -3.64
N LEU A 27 -0.80 -11.49 -4.21
CA LEU A 27 -1.04 -11.37 -5.65
C LEU A 27 0.18 -10.88 -6.47
N ARG A 28 1.29 -10.53 -5.79
CA ARG A 28 2.55 -10.07 -6.40
C ARG A 28 3.61 -11.17 -6.51
N ALA A 29 3.50 -12.26 -5.74
CA ALA A 29 4.37 -13.42 -5.89
C ALA A 29 3.72 -14.39 -6.89
N PHE A 30 4.54 -15.07 -7.71
CA PHE A 30 4.10 -16.03 -8.74
C PHE A 30 3.31 -17.23 -8.17
N MET A 31 3.18 -17.32 -6.84
CA MET A 31 2.56 -18.43 -6.13
C MET A 31 1.51 -17.89 -5.14
N PRO A 32 0.23 -18.31 -5.23
CA PRO A 32 -0.83 -17.80 -4.36
C PRO A 32 -0.74 -18.43 -2.97
N PHE A 33 0.22 -17.97 -2.15
CA PHE A 33 0.35 -18.38 -0.74
C PHE A 33 -0.89 -18.04 0.10
N GLY A 34 -1.80 -17.20 -0.42
CA GLY A 34 -3.05 -16.85 0.24
C GLY A 34 -3.92 -18.05 0.63
N VAL A 35 -3.85 -19.19 -0.08
CA VAL A 35 -4.66 -20.38 0.27
C VAL A 35 -4.11 -21.13 1.47
N ALA A 36 -2.79 -21.10 1.68
CA ALA A 36 -2.15 -21.82 2.79
C ALA A 36 -2.64 -21.32 4.17
N ILE A 37 -3.24 -20.12 4.22
CA ILE A 37 -3.87 -19.60 5.43
C ILE A 37 -5.07 -20.45 5.87
N VAL A 38 -5.82 -21.04 4.96
CA VAL A 38 -7.08 -21.74 5.27
C VAL A 38 -6.84 -22.96 6.18
N PRO A 39 -5.98 -23.94 5.85
CA PRO A 39 -5.71 -25.06 6.74
C PRO A 39 -5.12 -24.60 8.08
N TYR A 40 -4.31 -23.54 8.09
CA TYR A 40 -3.77 -22.97 9.33
C TYR A 40 -4.89 -22.38 10.23
N LEU A 41 -5.83 -21.64 9.66
CA LEU A 41 -6.99 -21.10 10.38
C LEU A 41 -7.90 -22.21 10.92
N ILE A 42 -8.08 -23.30 10.16
CA ILE A 42 -8.84 -24.48 10.60
C ILE A 42 -8.14 -25.12 11.81
N ALA A 43 -6.83 -25.31 11.76
CA ALA A 43 -6.06 -25.85 12.88
C ALA A 43 -6.21 -24.98 14.15
N LEU A 44 -6.11 -23.65 14.02
CA LEU A 44 -6.33 -22.73 15.14
C LEU A 44 -7.75 -22.80 15.71
N ARG A 45 -8.76 -22.99 14.85
CA ARG A 45 -10.15 -23.19 15.28
C ARG A 45 -10.35 -24.50 16.01
N LEU A 46 -9.71 -25.60 15.57
CA LEU A 46 -9.71 -26.89 16.27
C LEU A 46 -9.05 -26.78 17.66
N LEU A 47 -8.00 -25.97 17.77
CA LEU A 47 -7.33 -25.65 19.03
C LEU A 47 -8.10 -24.63 19.90
N ARG A 48 -9.35 -24.31 19.56
CA ARG A 48 -10.23 -23.34 20.27
C ARG A 48 -9.55 -21.99 20.54
N THR A 49 -8.65 -21.58 19.65
CA THR A 49 -7.91 -20.32 19.77
C THR A 49 -8.69 -19.20 19.09
N LYS A 50 -8.78 -18.04 19.75
CA LYS A 50 -9.42 -16.87 19.12
C LYS A 50 -8.47 -16.32 18.06
N VAL A 51 -9.00 -16.04 16.88
CA VAL A 51 -8.20 -15.54 15.74
C VAL A 51 -8.76 -14.23 15.26
N VAL A 52 -7.90 -13.23 15.15
CA VAL A 52 -8.18 -11.94 14.52
C VAL A 52 -7.24 -11.78 13.34
N ILE A 53 -7.73 -11.28 12.22
CA ILE A 53 -6.91 -11.10 11.01
C ILE A 53 -6.95 -9.65 10.57
N THR A 54 -5.81 -9.06 10.22
CA THR A 54 -5.76 -7.78 9.52
C THR A 54 -5.69 -8.02 8.03
N LEU A 55 -6.67 -7.50 7.29
CA LEU A 55 -6.65 -7.50 5.82
C LEU A 55 -6.02 -6.19 5.33
N HIS A 56 -4.79 -6.27 4.84
CA HIS A 56 -4.07 -5.10 4.29
C HIS A 56 -4.57 -4.70 2.90
N CYS A 57 -5.11 -5.65 2.15
CA CYS A 57 -5.74 -5.43 0.85
C CYS A 57 -7.14 -6.00 0.88
N VAL A 58 -8.14 -5.21 0.48
CA VAL A 58 -9.50 -5.68 0.22
C VAL A 58 -9.86 -5.29 -1.21
N TYR A 59 -10.30 -6.26 -2.01
CA TYR A 59 -10.68 -6.03 -3.39
C TYR A 59 -12.19 -5.87 -3.49
N SER A 60 -12.65 -4.86 -4.23
CA SER A 60 -14.05 -4.77 -4.62
C SER A 60 -14.37 -5.82 -5.68
N ILE A 61 -15.54 -6.43 -5.62
CA ILE A 61 -16.09 -7.31 -6.66
C ILE A 61 -16.17 -6.56 -8.00
N ARG A 62 -16.47 -5.25 -7.95
CA ARG A 62 -16.52 -4.36 -9.12
C ARG A 62 -15.14 -4.03 -9.68
N PHE A 63 -14.07 -4.12 -8.89
CA PHE A 63 -12.70 -3.88 -9.36
C PHE A 63 -12.33 -4.82 -10.51
N PHE A 64 -12.76 -6.08 -10.43
CA PHE A 64 -12.54 -7.07 -11.49
C PHE A 64 -13.34 -6.78 -12.75
N GLU A 65 -14.46 -6.05 -12.65
CA GLU A 65 -15.26 -5.65 -13.81
C GLU A 65 -14.64 -4.44 -14.53
N SER A 66 -14.02 -3.51 -13.79
CA SER A 66 -13.50 -2.25 -14.35
C SER A 66 -12.03 -2.29 -14.79
N THR A 67 -11.13 -2.96 -14.05
CA THR A 67 -9.67 -2.86 -14.28
C THR A 67 -9.12 -3.94 -15.21
N VAL A 68 -9.84 -5.05 -15.35
CA VAL A 68 -9.47 -6.13 -16.28
C VAL A 68 -9.58 -5.69 -17.74
N LYS A 69 -10.59 -4.88 -18.06
CA LYS A 69 -10.78 -4.33 -19.41
C LYS A 69 -9.62 -3.44 -19.88
N THR A 70 -8.85 -2.85 -18.97
CA THR A 70 -7.88 -1.80 -19.31
C THR A 70 -6.41 -2.19 -19.12
N SER A 71 -6.08 -3.08 -18.18
CA SER A 71 -4.66 -3.28 -17.81
C SER A 71 -4.07 -4.66 -18.13
N TYR A 72 -4.89 -5.70 -18.35
CA TYR A 72 -4.38 -7.09 -18.45
C TYR A 72 -5.06 -7.99 -19.50
N SER A 73 -6.10 -7.53 -20.22
CA SER A 73 -6.87 -8.42 -21.09
C SER A 73 -7.04 -7.87 -22.51
N ASN A 74 -6.07 -8.17 -23.37
CA ASN A 74 -6.38 -8.47 -24.77
C ASN A 74 -6.46 -9.97 -25.05
N HIS A 75 -6.18 -10.86 -24.07
CA HIS A 75 -6.10 -12.30 -24.37
C HIS A 75 -6.96 -13.26 -23.53
N LEU A 76 -7.37 -13.02 -22.27
CA LEU A 76 -8.15 -14.02 -21.52
C LEU A 76 -9.13 -13.44 -20.47
N PRO A 77 -10.36 -13.03 -20.86
CA PRO A 77 -11.40 -12.62 -19.91
C PRO A 77 -11.79 -13.75 -18.93
N PHE A 78 -11.66 -15.02 -19.32
CA PHE A 78 -11.95 -16.17 -18.46
C PHE A 78 -11.06 -16.22 -17.19
N LEU A 79 -9.75 -15.99 -17.32
CA LEU A 79 -8.82 -16.03 -16.18
C LEU A 79 -9.17 -14.98 -15.12
N THR A 80 -9.74 -13.87 -15.55
CA THR A 80 -10.09 -12.77 -14.64
C THR A 80 -11.36 -13.07 -13.86
N GLY A 81 -12.31 -13.79 -14.47
CA GLY A 81 -13.47 -14.35 -13.77
C GLY A 81 -13.02 -15.36 -12.71
N LEU A 82 -12.07 -16.24 -13.04
CA LEU A 82 -11.51 -17.18 -12.08
C LEU A 82 -10.80 -16.48 -10.91
N ALA A 83 -10.00 -15.43 -11.18
CA ALA A 83 -9.33 -14.66 -10.13
C ALA A 83 -10.33 -13.93 -9.21
N LYS A 84 -11.41 -13.37 -9.79
CA LYS A 84 -12.52 -12.77 -9.04
C LYS A 84 -13.16 -13.79 -8.10
N TRP A 85 -13.54 -14.96 -8.62
CA TRP A 85 -14.12 -16.04 -7.84
C TRP A 85 -13.17 -16.55 -6.76
N TYR A 86 -11.89 -16.72 -7.09
CA TYR A 86 -10.86 -17.14 -6.14
C TYR A 86 -10.76 -16.17 -4.95
N ILE A 87 -10.64 -14.87 -5.20
CA ILE A 87 -10.55 -13.88 -4.12
C ILE A 87 -11.85 -13.81 -3.34
N TYR A 88 -12.99 -13.88 -4.03
CA TYR A 88 -14.30 -13.89 -3.40
C TYR A 88 -14.42 -15.06 -2.41
N LEU A 89 -14.21 -16.29 -2.89
CA LEU A 89 -14.31 -17.51 -2.09
C LEU A 89 -13.30 -17.52 -0.95
N LEU A 90 -12.06 -17.10 -1.19
CA LEU A 90 -11.03 -17.06 -0.14
C LEU A 90 -11.41 -16.06 0.96
N THR A 91 -11.92 -14.88 0.59
CA THR A 91 -12.37 -13.87 1.55
C THR A 91 -13.53 -14.41 2.39
N GLU A 92 -14.52 -15.05 1.77
CA GLU A 92 -15.65 -15.70 2.45
C GLU A 92 -15.21 -16.83 3.38
N ILE A 93 -14.29 -17.70 2.94
CA ILE A 93 -13.78 -18.80 3.77
C ILE A 93 -13.05 -18.24 4.98
N VAL A 94 -12.10 -17.32 4.79
CA VAL A 94 -11.37 -16.69 5.88
C VAL A 94 -12.33 -15.98 6.83
N SER A 95 -13.28 -15.22 6.28
CA SER A 95 -14.32 -14.53 7.04
C SER A 95 -15.36 -15.47 7.63
N SER A 96 -15.39 -16.76 7.35
CA SER A 96 -16.24 -17.70 8.10
C SER A 96 -15.51 -18.28 9.32
N ILE A 97 -14.17 -18.32 9.27
CA ILE A 97 -13.33 -19.00 10.27
C ILE A 97 -12.89 -18.07 11.40
N VAL A 98 -12.46 -16.84 11.08
CA VAL A 98 -11.89 -15.89 12.05
C VAL A 98 -12.95 -15.28 12.98
N HIS A 99 -12.55 -14.69 14.11
CA HIS A 99 -13.48 -14.07 15.05
C HIS A 99 -13.73 -12.59 14.74
N ALA A 100 -12.73 -11.89 14.22
CA ALA A 100 -12.85 -10.51 13.74
C ALA A 100 -11.86 -10.26 12.60
N ILE A 101 -12.21 -9.29 11.76
CA ILE A 101 -11.37 -8.79 10.66
C ILE A 101 -11.05 -7.34 10.94
N ILE A 102 -9.78 -7.01 11.08
CA ILE A 102 -9.29 -5.64 11.18
C ILE A 102 -9.01 -5.11 9.76
N VAL A 103 -9.47 -3.89 9.50
CA VAL A 103 -9.13 -3.14 8.28
C VAL A 103 -8.63 -1.75 8.65
N LEU A 104 -7.68 -1.25 7.86
CA LEU A 104 -6.99 0.02 8.11
C LEU A 104 -7.59 1.20 7.33
N ASN A 105 -8.66 0.97 6.58
CA ASN A 105 -9.27 1.93 5.66
C ASN A 105 -10.80 1.79 5.68
N VAL A 106 -11.52 2.90 5.78
CA VAL A 106 -13.00 2.95 5.74
C VAL A 106 -13.55 2.29 4.48
N ARG A 107 -12.98 2.53 3.31
CA ARG A 107 -13.37 1.90 2.05
C ARG A 107 -13.24 0.38 2.08
N ALA A 108 -12.20 -0.14 2.73
CA ALA A 108 -12.03 -1.58 2.88
C ALA A 108 -13.15 -2.18 3.76
N LYS A 109 -13.52 -1.48 4.84
CA LYS A 109 -14.70 -1.83 5.66
C LYS A 109 -15.97 -1.85 4.82
N GLU A 110 -16.22 -0.79 4.07
CA GLU A 110 -17.42 -0.69 3.24
C GLU A 110 -17.51 -1.79 2.19
N ILE A 111 -16.40 -2.15 1.55
CA ILE A 111 -16.37 -3.26 0.59
C ILE A 111 -16.76 -4.56 1.29
N LEU A 112 -16.14 -4.90 2.42
CA LEU A 112 -16.46 -6.13 3.14
C LEU A 112 -17.91 -6.18 3.64
N GLU A 113 -18.45 -5.07 4.14
CA GLU A 113 -19.83 -5.02 4.64
C GLU A 113 -20.88 -5.00 3.52
N LYS A 114 -20.65 -4.21 2.47
CA LYS A 114 -21.65 -3.98 1.41
C LYS A 114 -21.58 -5.03 0.31
N GLU A 115 -20.38 -5.43 -0.11
CA GLU A 115 -20.19 -6.36 -1.24
C GLU A 115 -20.08 -7.81 -0.77
N TYR A 116 -19.33 -8.07 0.30
CA TYR A 116 -19.15 -9.42 0.87
C TYR A 116 -20.14 -9.76 2.00
N LYS A 117 -20.93 -8.79 2.48
CA LYS A 117 -21.90 -8.98 3.58
C LYS A 117 -21.28 -9.45 4.90
N ILE A 118 -19.99 -9.18 5.12
CA ILE A 118 -19.26 -9.57 6.34
C ILE A 118 -19.46 -8.50 7.41
N ARG A 119 -20.02 -8.88 8.56
CA ARG A 119 -20.34 -7.94 9.67
C ARG A 119 -19.29 -7.85 10.77
N LYS A 120 -18.35 -8.78 10.84
CA LYS A 120 -17.31 -8.82 11.89
C LYS A 120 -16.08 -7.99 11.57
N VAL A 121 -16.31 -6.84 10.94
CA VAL A 121 -15.26 -5.95 10.46
C VAL A 121 -15.05 -4.83 11.47
N VAL A 122 -13.83 -4.73 11.97
CA VAL A 122 -13.38 -3.67 12.87
C VAL A 122 -12.48 -2.76 12.06
N TYR A 123 -12.96 -1.55 11.78
CA TYR A 123 -12.10 -0.52 11.23
C TYR A 123 -11.28 0.06 12.37
N ILE A 124 -9.96 0.02 12.20
CA ILE A 124 -9.01 0.71 13.05
C ILE A 124 -8.37 1.75 12.16
N GLU A 125 -8.62 3.02 12.46
CA GLU A 125 -7.90 4.09 11.81
C GLU A 125 -6.41 3.89 12.07
N TYR A 126 -5.60 4.06 11.02
CA TYR A 126 -4.16 3.99 11.17
C TYR A 126 -3.72 5.12 12.11
N CYS A 127 -3.57 4.78 13.38
CA CYS A 127 -2.92 5.63 14.35
C CYS A 127 -1.43 5.56 14.05
N SER A 128 -0.87 6.68 13.60
CA SER A 128 0.55 6.88 13.31
C SER A 128 1.41 6.87 14.58
N TYR A 129 1.20 5.91 15.47
CA TYR A 129 2.03 5.74 16.66
C TYR A 129 3.47 5.44 16.20
N GLY A 130 4.40 6.32 16.58
CA GLY A 130 5.81 6.28 16.19
C GLY A 130 6.31 7.49 15.40
N LEU A 131 5.44 8.43 15.00
CA LEU A 131 5.89 9.75 14.51
C LEU A 131 6.24 10.71 15.66
N ASP A 132 5.64 10.51 16.84
CA ASP A 132 5.83 11.41 17.99
C ASP A 132 7.23 11.31 18.62
N GLU A 133 8.01 10.27 18.29
CA GLU A 133 9.41 10.09 18.72
C GLU A 133 10.43 10.61 17.70
N LEU A 134 9.98 11.15 16.56
CA LEU A 134 10.89 11.72 15.57
C LEU A 134 11.17 13.18 15.92
N ASP A 135 12.45 13.51 16.06
CA ASP A 135 12.91 14.91 16.15
C ASP A 135 12.67 15.61 14.80
N LEU A 136 11.43 16.06 14.59
CA LEU A 136 11.05 16.77 13.38
C LEU A 136 11.71 18.13 13.34
N ILE A 137 12.63 18.31 12.40
CA ILE A 137 13.22 19.63 12.12
C ILE A 137 12.25 20.50 11.31
N PRO A 138 12.32 21.83 11.43
CA PRO A 138 11.54 22.74 10.60
C PRO A 138 11.76 22.50 9.11
N ARG A 139 10.70 22.64 8.31
CA ARG A 139 10.73 22.42 6.85
C ARG A 139 11.85 23.19 6.14
N GLU A 140 12.10 24.42 6.56
CA GLU A 140 13.14 25.26 5.94
C GLU A 140 14.55 24.79 6.30
N GLU A 141 14.75 24.25 7.50
CA GLU A 141 16.00 23.59 7.88
C GLU A 141 16.24 22.31 7.05
N ALA A 142 15.19 21.49 6.89
CA ALA A 142 15.25 20.30 6.04
C ALA A 142 15.60 20.65 4.59
N LYS A 143 14.95 21.67 4.02
CA LYS A 143 15.27 22.15 2.67
C LYS A 143 16.71 22.62 2.54
N LYS A 144 17.25 23.34 3.53
CA LYS A 144 18.65 23.77 3.52
C LYS A 144 19.61 22.57 3.53
N LYS A 145 19.39 21.59 4.42
CA LYS A 145 20.19 20.35 4.49
C LYS A 145 20.17 19.58 3.17
N LEU A 146 19.08 19.65 2.42
CA LEU A 146 18.91 18.95 1.14
C LEU A 146 19.29 19.79 -0.10
N GLY A 147 19.75 21.04 0.08
CA GLY A 147 20.04 21.96 -1.02
C GLY A 147 18.81 22.31 -1.87
N LEU A 148 17.66 22.44 -1.22
CA LEU A 148 16.33 22.74 -1.79
C LEU A 148 15.81 24.12 -1.35
N ASP A 149 16.69 24.95 -0.81
CA ASP A 149 16.34 26.28 -0.31
C ASP A 149 15.70 27.13 -1.43
N GLY A 150 14.61 27.84 -1.08
CA GLY A 150 13.85 28.65 -2.03
C GLY A 150 13.16 27.86 -3.17
N LYS A 151 13.19 26.52 -3.19
CA LYS A 151 12.51 25.69 -4.20
C LYS A 151 11.09 25.32 -3.78
N LEU A 152 10.18 25.31 -4.75
CA LEU A 152 8.87 24.67 -4.60
C LEU A 152 9.03 23.18 -4.95
N VAL A 153 9.05 22.34 -3.92
CA VAL A 153 9.34 20.91 -4.09
C VAL A 153 8.06 20.09 -4.22
N MET A 154 7.93 19.39 -5.35
CA MET A 154 7.03 18.24 -5.49
C MET A 154 7.85 16.98 -5.21
N PHE A 155 7.32 16.05 -4.42
CA PHE A 155 8.04 14.82 -4.09
C PHE A 155 7.17 13.58 -4.28
N SER A 156 7.68 12.62 -5.04
CA SER A 156 7.09 11.31 -5.22
C SER A 156 8.04 10.23 -4.71
N PHE A 157 7.54 9.35 -3.85
CA PHE A 157 8.32 8.28 -3.23
C PHE A 157 7.75 6.87 -3.50
N GLY A 158 8.63 5.88 -3.35
CA GLY A 158 8.33 4.46 -3.56
C GLY A 158 8.82 3.91 -4.90
N GLU A 159 8.61 2.61 -5.11
CA GLU A 159 9.21 1.87 -6.23
C GLU A 159 8.88 2.45 -7.61
N LEU A 160 9.88 2.53 -8.50
CA LEU A 160 9.75 2.90 -9.92
C LEU A 160 8.93 1.84 -10.65
N HIS A 161 7.64 2.11 -10.86
CA HIS A 161 6.74 1.19 -11.53
C HIS A 161 5.66 1.96 -12.33
N PRO A 162 5.24 1.51 -13.53
CA PRO A 162 4.25 2.22 -14.36
C PRO A 162 2.93 2.58 -13.66
N ARG A 163 2.48 1.76 -12.70
CA ARG A 163 1.30 2.08 -11.87
C ARG A 163 1.43 3.36 -11.05
N LYS A 164 2.66 3.84 -10.78
CA LYS A 164 2.91 5.09 -10.06
C LYS A 164 2.66 6.32 -10.93
N ARG A 165 2.71 6.15 -12.25
CA ARG A 165 2.36 7.17 -13.24
C ARG A 165 3.14 8.47 -13.11
N TYR A 166 4.44 8.39 -12.78
CA TYR A 166 5.31 9.55 -12.67
C TYR A 166 5.38 10.36 -13.98
N GLU A 167 5.16 9.72 -15.12
CA GLU A 167 5.09 10.38 -16.44
C GLU A 167 4.02 11.46 -16.54
N LEU A 168 2.93 11.35 -15.76
CA LEU A 168 1.88 12.38 -15.73
C LEU A 168 2.38 13.66 -15.07
N VAL A 169 3.20 13.54 -14.02
CA VAL A 169 3.78 14.73 -13.39
C VAL A 169 4.83 15.34 -14.32
N VAL A 170 5.69 14.49 -14.91
CA VAL A 170 6.73 14.93 -15.85
C VAL A 170 6.13 15.69 -17.04
N SER A 171 5.02 15.22 -17.61
CA SER A 171 4.35 15.89 -18.73
C SER A 171 3.73 17.25 -18.37
N LEU A 172 3.43 17.49 -17.10
CA LEU A 172 2.89 18.76 -16.61
C LEU A 172 3.97 19.78 -16.26
N LEU A 173 5.23 19.37 -16.07
CA LEU A 173 6.31 20.25 -15.66
C LEU A 173 6.54 21.47 -16.58
N PRO A 174 6.45 21.38 -17.93
CA PRO A 174 6.62 22.56 -18.78
C PRO A 174 5.60 23.67 -18.48
N MET A 175 4.35 23.27 -18.19
CA MET A 175 3.29 24.20 -17.80
C MET A 175 3.54 24.74 -16.38
N LEU A 176 3.93 23.88 -15.45
CA LEU A 176 4.17 24.26 -14.06
C LEU A 176 5.36 25.22 -13.94
N LYS A 177 6.45 25.05 -14.70
CA LYS A 177 7.60 25.96 -14.71
C LYS A 177 7.20 27.40 -15.03
N LYS A 178 6.25 27.60 -15.96
CA LYS A 178 5.76 28.94 -16.34
C LYS A 178 5.08 29.66 -15.18
N ARG A 179 4.38 28.92 -14.32
CA ARG A 179 3.66 29.45 -13.16
C ARG A 179 4.52 29.51 -11.90
N TYR A 180 5.43 28.55 -11.76
CA TYR A 180 6.30 28.37 -10.60
C TYR A 180 7.76 28.20 -11.09
N PRO A 181 8.49 29.31 -11.33
CA PRO A 181 9.84 29.26 -11.91
C PRO A 181 10.87 28.49 -11.06
N ASN A 182 10.63 28.38 -9.75
CA ASN A 182 11.47 27.71 -8.77
C ASN A 182 11.01 26.26 -8.46
N ILE A 183 10.16 25.66 -9.29
CA ILE A 183 9.68 24.30 -9.08
C ILE A 183 10.78 23.26 -9.27
N LEU A 184 10.79 22.24 -8.42
CA LEU A 184 11.65 21.07 -8.52
C LEU A 184 10.84 19.82 -8.17
N TYR A 185 10.91 18.81 -9.04
CA TYR A 185 10.28 17.52 -8.83
C TYR A 185 11.32 16.49 -8.39
N LEU A 186 11.19 16.02 -7.15
CA LEU A 186 11.98 14.95 -6.59
C LEU A 186 11.30 13.61 -6.81
N ILE A 187 12.04 12.64 -7.33
CA ILE A 187 11.56 11.27 -7.54
C ILE A 187 12.51 10.31 -6.82
N SER A 188 11.98 9.51 -5.90
CA SER A 188 12.76 8.43 -5.30
C SER A 188 13.10 7.35 -6.34
N LYS A 189 14.38 6.99 -6.46
CA LYS A 189 14.88 6.00 -7.43
C LYS A 189 14.89 4.57 -6.88
N VAL A 190 13.92 4.23 -6.04
CA VAL A 190 13.80 2.87 -5.51
C VAL A 190 13.34 1.93 -6.63
N LEU A 191 14.10 0.88 -6.92
CA LEU A 191 13.69 -0.14 -7.89
C LEU A 191 12.74 -1.17 -7.23
N PRO A 192 11.79 -1.76 -7.98
CA PRO A 192 10.94 -2.82 -7.42
C PRO A 192 11.76 -4.03 -7.00
N SER A 193 11.60 -4.45 -5.74
CA SER A 193 12.29 -5.62 -5.16
C SER A 193 12.01 -6.92 -5.93
N THR A 194 10.78 -7.09 -6.40
CA THR A 194 10.33 -8.31 -7.09
C THR A 194 10.71 -8.35 -8.57
N ASN A 195 10.93 -7.19 -9.21
CA ASN A 195 11.30 -7.13 -10.62
C ASN A 195 12.10 -5.85 -10.95
N PRO A 196 13.42 -5.85 -10.65
CA PRO A 196 14.28 -4.70 -10.90
C PRO A 196 14.34 -4.30 -12.38
N LYS A 197 14.32 -5.28 -13.31
CA LYS A 197 14.35 -5.05 -14.76
C LYS A 197 13.17 -4.20 -15.23
N LYS A 198 11.97 -4.45 -14.69
CA LYS A 198 10.78 -3.64 -15.01
C LYS A 198 10.91 -2.20 -14.49
N GLY A 199 11.54 -2.01 -13.33
CA GLY A 199 11.85 -0.70 -12.81
C GLY A 199 12.84 0.07 -13.69
N LEU A 200 13.91 -0.59 -14.14
CA LEU A 200 14.90 -0.01 -15.05
C LEU A 200 14.27 0.41 -16.39
N LYS A 201 13.46 -0.46 -17.01
CA LYS A 201 12.74 -0.11 -18.25
C LYS A 201 11.81 1.10 -18.08
N TYR A 202 11.17 1.22 -16.92
CA TYR A 202 10.32 2.38 -16.64
C TYR A 202 11.15 3.65 -16.40
N LEU A 203 12.33 3.53 -15.78
CA LEU A 203 13.27 4.64 -15.63
C LEU A 203 13.81 5.13 -16.98
N GLU A 204 14.15 4.21 -17.90
CA GLU A 204 14.52 4.55 -19.29
C GLU A 204 13.39 5.32 -19.97
N TYR A 205 12.16 4.81 -19.91
CA TYR A 205 10.98 5.48 -20.44
C TYR A 205 10.80 6.91 -19.87
N LEU A 206 10.97 7.08 -18.56
CA LEU A 206 10.92 8.41 -17.94
C LEU A 206 12.06 9.30 -18.45
N SER A 207 13.27 8.77 -18.59
CA SER A 207 14.43 9.52 -19.08
C SER A 207 14.21 10.03 -20.50
N ASP A 208 13.65 9.20 -21.39
CA ASP A 208 13.30 9.59 -22.75
C ASP A 208 12.24 10.69 -22.76
N LEU A 209 11.21 10.59 -21.93
CA LEU A 209 10.18 11.61 -21.81
C LEU A 209 10.74 12.94 -21.29
N ILE A 210 11.63 12.88 -20.30
CA ILE A 210 12.29 14.05 -19.71
C ILE A 210 13.13 14.78 -20.76
N ASN A 211 13.89 14.04 -21.56
CA ASN A 211 14.69 14.60 -22.65
C ASN A 211 13.79 15.18 -23.75
N LYS A 212 12.74 14.48 -24.15
CA LYS A 212 11.79 14.94 -25.17
C LYS A 212 11.10 16.25 -24.80
N LEU A 213 10.79 16.44 -23.52
CA LEU A 213 10.12 17.64 -23.01
C LEU A 213 11.08 18.75 -22.58
N ASP A 214 12.39 18.49 -22.61
CA ASP A 214 13.43 19.42 -22.15
C ASP A 214 13.21 19.94 -20.72
N VAL A 215 12.88 19.02 -19.80
CA VAL A 215 12.58 19.34 -18.38
C VAL A 215 13.59 18.77 -17.40
N LYS A 216 14.76 18.36 -17.87
CA LYS A 216 15.79 17.70 -17.06
C LYS A 216 16.20 18.53 -15.83
N GLU A 217 16.29 19.85 -15.96
CA GLU A 217 16.67 20.75 -14.86
C GLU A 217 15.61 20.86 -13.76
N LEU A 218 14.36 20.49 -14.06
CA LEU A 218 13.24 20.56 -13.11
C LEU A 218 13.08 19.27 -12.30
N ILE A 219 13.91 18.25 -12.54
CA ILE A 219 13.74 16.93 -11.95
C ILE A 219 15.05 16.50 -11.29
N ARG A 220 14.96 15.92 -10.11
CA ARG A 220 16.08 15.28 -9.43
C ARG A 220 15.66 13.90 -8.93
N PHE A 221 16.34 12.88 -9.42
CA PHE A 221 16.22 11.54 -8.85
C PHE A 221 17.07 11.46 -7.58
N VAL A 222 16.50 10.89 -6.52
CA VAL A 222 17.17 10.74 -5.21
C VAL A 222 17.02 9.31 -4.73
N ASP A 223 18.06 8.74 -4.15
CA ASP A 223 17.98 7.38 -3.61
C ASP A 223 17.36 7.38 -2.21
N TYR A 224 17.84 8.29 -1.35
CA TYR A 224 17.40 8.44 0.03
C TYR A 224 17.26 9.92 0.38
N ILE A 225 16.19 10.25 1.11
CA ILE A 225 16.04 11.53 1.80
C ILE A 225 16.02 11.20 3.30
N PRO A 226 17.03 11.64 4.07
CA PRO A 226 17.11 11.44 5.52
C PRO A 226 15.99 12.16 6.27
#